data_AF-A0A382VEV2-F1
#
_entry.id   AF-A0A382VEV2-F1
#
_cell.length_a   1.000
_cell.length_b   1.000
_cell.length_c   1.000
_cell.angle_alpha   90.00
_cell.angle_beta   90.00
_cell.angle_gamma   90.00
#
_symmetry.space_group_name_H-M   'P 1'
#
loop_
_entity.id
_entity.type
_entity.pdbx_description
1 polymer ?
#
loop_
_entity_poly.entity_id
_entity_poly.type
_entity_poly.pdbx_seq_one_letter_code
_entity_poly.pdbx_strand_id
1 'polypeptide(L)'
;MIIPLFAIDINGKELPIGLSKEEKGKLHIIQAMGRETDPPQTPIRNIAEFEPMQGVLIRYPFGITTSIIKEMAEDIIVYCLVSSGSQNSAYNSMNNAGVDMNNVEFI
;
A
#
# COMPACT_ATOMS: atom_id res chain seq x y z
N MET A 1 4.74 -40.77 5.08
CA MET A 1 6.06 -40.11 5.24
C MET A 1 5.82 -38.63 5.02
N ILE A 2 5.88 -37.81 6.07
CA ILE A 2 5.57 -36.37 6.03
C ILE A 2 6.88 -35.62 5.78
N ILE A 3 6.95 -34.83 4.71
CA ILE A 3 8.12 -34.01 4.38
C ILE A 3 7.89 -32.63 5.03
N PRO A 4 8.76 -32.17 5.95
CA PRO A 4 8.64 -30.82 6.49
C PRO A 4 9.04 -29.81 5.41
N LEU A 5 8.20 -28.78 5.23
CA LEU A 5 8.42 -27.66 4.32
C LEU A 5 9.38 -26.67 5.00
N PHE A 6 10.67 -26.69 4.64
CA PHE A 6 11.64 -25.68 5.09
C PHE A 6 11.67 -24.50 4.11
N ALA A 7 11.62 -23.28 4.63
CA ALA A 7 11.78 -22.05 3.87
C ALA A 7 13.28 -21.78 3.66
N ILE A 8 13.79 -22.20 2.50
CA ILE A 8 15.18 -22.01 2.04
C ILE A 8 15.24 -20.80 1.10
N ASP A 9 16.19 -19.89 1.34
CA ASP A 9 16.52 -18.80 0.42
C ASP A 9 17.25 -19.32 -0.85
N ILE A 10 17.32 -18.50 -1.91
CA ILE A 10 18.00 -18.82 -3.20
C ILE A 10 19.48 -19.24 -3.05
N ASN A 11 20.09 -18.96 -1.91
CA ASN A 11 21.46 -19.36 -1.56
C ASN A 11 21.54 -20.61 -0.65
N GLY A 12 20.44 -21.34 -0.45
CA GLY A 12 20.39 -22.54 0.40
C GLY A 12 20.58 -22.26 1.89
N LYS A 13 20.44 -21.00 2.32
CA LYS A 13 20.46 -20.61 3.74
C LYS A 13 19.03 -20.61 4.27
N GLU A 14 18.84 -21.25 5.42
CA GLU A 14 17.62 -21.12 6.19
C GLU A 14 17.44 -19.65 6.57
N LEU A 15 16.25 -19.10 6.29
CA LEU A 15 15.92 -17.75 6.74
C LEU A 15 15.97 -17.75 8.28
N PRO A 16 16.76 -16.86 8.91
CA PRO A 16 16.92 -16.89 10.34
C PRO A 16 15.61 -16.49 11.01
N ILE A 17 15.22 -17.25 12.05
CA ILE A 17 14.01 -16.99 12.85
C ILE A 17 14.18 -15.72 13.72
N GLY A 18 15.37 -15.11 13.73
CA GLY A 18 15.67 -13.89 14.46
C GLY A 18 16.75 -13.03 13.78
N LEU A 19 17.00 -11.84 14.36
CA LEU A 19 17.93 -10.87 13.76
C LEU A 19 19.35 -11.40 13.65
N SER A 20 19.95 -11.25 12.47
CA SER A 20 21.37 -11.48 12.21
C SER A 20 22.26 -10.53 13.03
N LYS A 21 23.55 -10.86 13.15
CA LYS A 21 24.52 -10.01 13.87
C LYS A 21 24.62 -8.60 13.27
N GLU A 22 24.49 -8.49 11.96
CA GLU A 22 24.50 -7.22 11.23
C GLU A 22 23.22 -6.39 11.51
N GLU A 23 22.05 -7.03 11.52
CA GLU A 23 20.78 -6.37 11.82
C GLU A 23 20.68 -5.94 13.28
N LYS A 24 21.20 -6.72 14.22
CA LYS A 24 21.31 -6.32 15.64
C LYS A 24 22.16 -5.05 15.81
N GLY A 25 23.22 -4.90 15.02
CA GLY A 25 24.04 -3.67 15.01
C GLY A 25 23.26 -2.43 14.54
N LYS A 26 22.19 -2.63 13.75
CA LYS A 26 21.34 -1.56 13.19
C LYS A 26 20.11 -1.23 14.03
N LEU A 27 19.95 -1.84 15.21
CA LEU A 27 18.85 -1.55 16.14
C LEU A 27 18.69 -0.04 16.45
N HIS A 28 19.81 0.70 16.51
CA HIS A 28 19.83 2.14 16.75
C HIS A 28 19.13 2.97 15.65
N ILE A 29 19.02 2.44 14.42
CA ILE A 29 18.37 3.12 13.28
C ILE A 29 16.85 3.12 13.41
N ILE A 30 16.29 2.14 14.15
CA ILE A 30 14.83 2.00 14.31
C ILE A 30 14.22 3.27 14.93
N GLN A 31 14.92 3.85 15.92
CA GLN A 31 14.48 5.06 16.60
C GLN A 31 14.70 6.34 15.75
N ALA A 32 15.56 6.28 14.73
CA ALA A 32 15.85 7.44 13.88
C ALA A 32 14.73 7.73 12.85
N MET A 33 13.79 6.79 12.65
CA MET A 33 12.69 6.95 11.68
C MET A 33 11.38 7.48 12.29
N GLY A 34 11.33 7.68 13.61
CA GLY A 34 10.17 8.27 14.29
C GLY A 34 10.28 9.79 14.34
N ARG A 35 9.28 10.50 13.81
CA ARG A 35 9.09 11.92 14.14
C ARG A 35 8.07 11.99 15.27
N GLU A 36 8.53 12.32 16.47
CA GLU A 36 7.62 12.66 17.56
C GLU A 36 7.16 14.12 17.37
N THR A 37 5.85 14.30 17.23
CA THR A 37 5.21 15.61 17.20
C THR A 37 4.20 15.67 18.33
N ASP A 38 3.93 16.87 18.87
CA ASP A 38 2.90 17.04 19.88
C ASP A 38 1.55 16.48 19.37
N PRO A 39 0.79 15.76 20.22
CA PRO A 39 -0.47 15.18 19.81
C PRO A 39 -1.49 16.28 19.45
N PRO A 40 -2.46 15.99 18.56
CA PRO A 40 -3.51 16.95 18.22
C PRO A 40 -4.38 17.29 19.45
N GLN A 41 -4.98 18.48 19.45
CA GLN A 41 -5.81 18.95 20.55
C GLN A 41 -7.06 18.08 20.73
N THR A 42 -7.42 17.78 21.98
CA THR A 42 -8.60 16.95 22.32
C THR A 42 -9.91 17.74 22.25
N PRO A 43 -11.04 17.10 21.90
CA PRO A 43 -11.24 15.65 21.74
C PRO A 43 -10.87 15.14 20.35
N ILE A 44 -10.07 14.06 20.33
CA ILE A 44 -9.76 13.33 19.10
C ILE A 44 -10.89 12.34 18.84
N ARG A 45 -11.41 12.35 17.61
CA ARG A 45 -12.43 11.40 17.16
C ARG A 45 -11.95 10.78 15.85
N ASN A 46 -11.97 9.45 15.81
CA ASN A 46 -11.76 8.72 14.57
C ASN A 46 -13.04 8.80 13.73
N ILE A 47 -12.88 9.11 12.45
CA ILE A 47 -13.97 9.17 11.47
C ILE A 47 -14.36 7.72 11.13
N ALA A 48 -15.65 7.40 11.15
CA ALA A 48 -16.12 6.08 10.75
C ALA A 48 -16.13 5.94 9.22
N GLU A 49 -16.00 4.71 8.71
CA GLU A 49 -15.94 4.44 7.26
C GLU A 49 -17.25 4.77 6.51
N PHE A 50 -18.37 4.86 7.22
CA PHE A 50 -19.68 5.20 6.64
C PHE A 50 -19.96 6.71 6.63
N GLU A 51 -19.04 7.53 7.12
CA GLU A 51 -19.15 8.99 7.03
C GLU A 51 -18.84 9.47 5.61
N PRO A 52 -19.29 10.67 5.22
CA PRO A 52 -19.00 11.22 3.90
C PRO A 52 -17.50 11.23 3.61
N MET A 53 -17.11 10.59 2.51
CA MET A 53 -15.72 10.47 2.08
C MET A 53 -15.43 11.36 0.87
N GLN A 54 -14.19 11.87 0.79
CA GLN A 54 -13.76 12.70 -0.34
C GLN A 54 -13.19 11.88 -1.50
N GLY A 55 -12.70 10.67 -1.22
CA GLY A 55 -12.07 9.82 -2.22
C GLY A 55 -11.56 8.50 -1.66
N VAL A 56 -11.19 7.59 -2.54
CA VAL A 56 -10.59 6.29 -2.20
C VAL A 56 -9.12 6.30 -2.59
N LEU A 57 -8.27 5.79 -1.69
CA LEU A 57 -6.87 5.55 -1.98
C LEU A 57 -6.64 4.09 -2.36
N ILE A 58 -6.19 3.85 -3.59
CA ILE A 58 -5.81 2.54 -4.11
C ILE A 58 -4.33 2.49 -4.45
N ARG A 59 -3.76 1.30 -4.49
CA ARG A 59 -2.36 1.08 -4.86
C ARG A 59 -2.28 0.22 -6.12
N TYR A 60 -1.37 0.59 -7.01
CA TYR A 60 -0.93 -0.25 -8.12
C TYR A 60 0.28 -1.13 -7.69
N PRO A 61 0.33 -2.44 -8.02
CA PRO A 61 -0.63 -3.21 -8.84
C PRO A 61 -1.97 -3.45 -8.16
N PHE A 62 -3.06 -3.47 -8.94
CA PHE A 62 -4.41 -3.59 -8.40
C PHE A 62 -4.66 -4.95 -7.76
N GLY A 63 -5.10 -4.94 -6.49
CA GLY A 63 -5.61 -6.12 -5.78
C GLY A 63 -7.13 -6.29 -5.88
N ILE A 64 -7.81 -5.36 -6.55
CA ILE A 64 -9.26 -5.33 -6.78
C ILE A 64 -9.55 -5.30 -8.29
N THR A 65 -10.77 -5.66 -8.68
CA THR A 65 -11.16 -5.63 -10.09
C THR A 65 -11.34 -4.20 -10.60
N THR A 66 -11.01 -3.97 -11.86
CA THR A 66 -11.19 -2.67 -12.52
C THR A 66 -12.67 -2.26 -12.62
N SER A 67 -13.61 -3.20 -12.53
CA SER A 67 -15.04 -2.91 -12.43
C SER A 67 -15.42 -2.16 -11.16
N ILE A 68 -14.81 -2.51 -10.02
CA ILE A 68 -15.04 -1.83 -8.74
C ILE A 68 -14.43 -0.43 -8.79
N ILE A 69 -13.22 -0.32 -9.36
CA ILE A 69 -12.55 0.98 -9.54
C ILE A 69 -13.39 1.90 -10.43
N LYS A 70 -13.99 1.35 -11.49
CA LYS A 70 -14.90 2.09 -12.36
C LYS A 70 -16.10 2.64 -11.60
N GLU A 71 -16.81 1.79 -10.86
CA GLU A 71 -17.97 2.20 -10.06
C GLU A 71 -17.60 3.31 -9.06
N MET A 72 -16.48 3.15 -8.35
CA MET A 72 -16.01 4.17 -7.40
C MET A 72 -15.70 5.51 -8.08
N ALA A 73 -15.15 5.48 -9.30
CA ALA A 73 -14.82 6.68 -10.06
C ALA A 73 -16.04 7.42 -10.64
N GLU A 74 -17.26 6.87 -10.54
CA GLU A 74 -18.47 7.59 -10.96
C GLU A 74 -18.89 8.67 -9.95
N ASP A 75 -18.70 8.42 -8.65
CA ASP A 75 -19.15 9.31 -7.57
C ASP A 75 -18.03 10.09 -6.86
N ILE A 76 -16.83 9.52 -6.75
CA ILE A 76 -15.73 10.06 -5.92
C ILE A 76 -14.38 10.00 -6.62
N ILE A 77 -13.42 10.79 -6.12
CA ILE A 77 -12.05 10.82 -6.67
C ILE A 77 -11.27 9.58 -6.21
N VAL A 78 -10.67 8.88 -7.17
CA VAL A 78 -9.80 7.73 -6.92
C VAL A 78 -8.34 8.16 -6.97
N TYR A 79 -7.66 8.09 -5.83
CA TYR A 79 -6.23 8.35 -5.70
C TYR A 79 -5.45 7.06 -5.89
N CYS A 80 -4.68 6.96 -6.97
CA CYS A 80 -3.88 5.80 -7.32
C CYS A 80 -2.40 6.03 -6.98
N LEU A 81 -1.92 5.36 -5.93
CA LEU A 81 -0.52 5.29 -5.58
C LEU A 81 0.22 4.37 -6.56
N VAL A 82 1.14 4.94 -7.33
CA VAL A 82 1.88 4.21 -8.37
C VAL A 82 3.35 4.61 -8.38
N SER A 83 4.24 3.65 -8.66
CA SER A 83 5.64 3.98 -8.92
C SER A 83 5.77 4.68 -10.27
N SER A 84 6.70 5.63 -10.39
CA SER A 84 6.93 6.39 -11.64
C SER A 84 7.10 5.51 -12.88
N GLY A 85 7.75 4.35 -12.74
CA GLY A 85 7.94 3.39 -13.83
C GLY A 85 6.69 2.60 -14.23
N SER A 86 5.61 2.65 -13.44
CA SER A 86 4.37 1.89 -13.68
C SER A 86 3.13 2.77 -13.90
N GLN A 87 3.28 4.10 -13.85
CA GLN A 87 2.18 5.04 -14.05
C GLN A 87 1.48 4.83 -15.41
N ASN A 88 2.24 4.71 -16.49
CA ASN A 88 1.68 4.48 -17.83
C ASN A 88 0.91 3.16 -17.90
N SER A 89 1.38 2.11 -17.24
CA SER A 89 0.69 0.83 -17.17
C SER A 89 -0.63 0.95 -16.42
N ALA A 90 -0.63 1.62 -15.26
CA ALA A 90 -1.83 1.85 -14.48
C ALA A 90 -2.87 2.69 -15.25
N TYR A 91 -2.43 3.78 -15.90
CA TYR A 91 -3.26 4.61 -16.76
C TYR A 91 -3.90 3.80 -17.88
N ASN A 92 -3.10 3.02 -18.62
CA ASN A 92 -3.61 2.19 -19.71
C ASN A 92 -4.59 1.12 -19.21
N SER A 93 -4.33 0.49 -18.07
CA SER A 93 -5.23 -0.50 -17.48
C SER A 93 -6.59 0.09 -17.09
N MET A 94 -6.61 1.29 -16.50
CA MET A 94 -7.85 1.98 -16.11
C MET A 94 -8.61 2.52 -17.33
N ASN A 95 -7.89 3.17 -18.25
CA ASN A 95 -8.48 3.72 -19.47
C ASN A 95 -9.08 2.62 -20.36
N ASN A 96 -8.40 1.48 -20.50
CA ASN A 96 -8.93 0.33 -21.24
C ASN A 96 -10.14 -0.32 -20.56
N ALA A 97 -10.27 -0.20 -19.24
CA ALA A 97 -11.43 -0.68 -18.49
C ALA A 97 -12.61 0.31 -18.54
N GLY A 98 -12.44 1.49 -19.15
CA GLY A 98 -13.47 2.52 -19.24
C GLY A 98 -13.77 3.20 -17.91
N VAL A 99 -12.77 3.34 -17.05
CA VAL A 99 -12.82 4.19 -15.86
C VAL A 99 -12.81 5.66 -16.28
N ASP A 100 -13.60 6.52 -15.61
CA ASP A 100 -13.55 7.96 -15.86
C ASP A 100 -12.23 8.54 -15.35
N MET A 101 -11.32 8.81 -16.27
CA MET A 101 -9.99 9.34 -15.95
C MET A 101 -10.02 10.78 -15.42
N ASN A 102 -11.15 11.50 -15.49
CA ASN A 102 -11.29 12.82 -14.86
C ASN A 102 -11.38 12.72 -13.33
N ASN A 103 -11.86 11.58 -12.82
CA ASN A 103 -12.01 11.32 -11.39
C ASN A 103 -10.87 10.44 -10.84
N VAL A 104 -9.74 10.38 -11.55
CA VAL A 104 -8.56 9.60 -11.13
C VAL A 104 -7.33 10.50 -11.02
N GLU A 105 -6.69 10.48 -9.85
CA GLU A 105 -5.43 11.18 -9.59
C GLU A 105 -4.31 10.20 -9.25
N PHE A 106 -3.15 10.36 -9.89
CA PHE A 106 -1.97 9.52 -9.63
C PHE A 106 -1.00 10.22 -8.68
N ILE A 107 -0.55 9.48 -7.65
CA ILE A 107 0.41 9.93 -6.62
C ILE A 107 1.63 9.02 -6.61
#